data_AF-A0AAU3HFT8-F1
#
_entry.id   AF-A0AAU3HFT8-F1
#
_cell.length_a   1.000
_cell.length_b   1.000
_cell.length_c   1.000
_cell.angle_alpha   90.00
_cell.angle_beta   90.00
_cell.angle_gamma   90.00
#
_symmetry.space_group_name_H-M   'P 1'
#
loop_
_entity.id
_entity.type
_entity.pdbx_description
1 polymer ?
#
loop_
_entity_poly.entity_id
_entity_poly.type
_entity_poly.pdbx_seq_one_letter_code
_entity_poly.pdbx_strand_id
1 'polypeptide(L)'
;MRSPSIGRRARPAFPVLLLVAALAAGCDRPAAPADAWQDPSPMVTATQPAEPTASPTPPAASAAPTATVAPTPSRPAPRRVFPVRAGNVDYHPTHGGYPGTDVFADCGEPVVAVTDGVVLEVSRVDRFDKRGPLGPNNGGLSVSLLGDDGVRYYGSHLSAITSGVDAGVRVRAGQQLGKVGRTGNANNVCHLHFGLSPKCSGHDDWWIRRGVVWPAPYLNSWRKGGNRSPVAEVTAWQRKHGCPASPGRSAAGG
;
A
#
# COMPACT_ATOMS: atom_id res chain seq x y z
N MET A 1 -43.49 46.62 -34.90
CA MET A 1 -44.23 45.45 -35.44
C MET A 1 -43.55 44.18 -34.93
N ARG A 2 -44.35 43.17 -34.60
CA ARG A 2 -44.13 42.14 -33.57
C ARG A 2 -43.04 41.10 -33.90
N SER A 3 -42.33 40.70 -32.84
CA SER A 3 -41.35 39.61 -32.76
C SER A 3 -42.05 38.23 -32.75
N PRO A 4 -41.55 37.18 -33.43
CA PRO A 4 -42.11 35.84 -33.32
C PRO A 4 -41.43 35.06 -32.18
N SER A 5 -42.23 34.76 -31.16
CA SER A 5 -41.94 33.88 -30.04
C SER A 5 -41.92 32.42 -30.48
N ILE A 6 -40.78 31.75 -30.34
CA ILE A 6 -40.67 30.29 -30.48
C ILE A 6 -40.96 29.64 -29.13
N GLY A 7 -42.11 28.96 -29.07
CA GLY A 7 -42.64 28.30 -27.88
C GLY A 7 -41.80 27.11 -27.43
N ARG A 8 -41.51 27.05 -26.13
CA ARG A 8 -40.98 25.88 -25.44
C ARG A 8 -42.07 24.81 -25.33
N ARG A 9 -41.89 23.67 -25.99
CA ARG A 9 -42.72 22.47 -25.76
C ARG A 9 -42.33 21.83 -24.44
N ALA A 10 -43.30 21.69 -23.54
CA ALA A 10 -43.19 20.94 -22.30
C ALA A 10 -43.01 19.44 -22.61
N ARG A 11 -42.06 18.79 -21.92
CA ARG A 11 -41.90 17.34 -21.93
C ARG A 11 -42.80 16.73 -20.84
N PRO A 12 -43.57 15.68 -21.13
CA PRO A 12 -44.42 15.04 -20.12
C PRO A 12 -43.57 14.27 -19.10
N ALA A 13 -43.84 14.51 -17.82
CA ALA A 13 -43.32 13.74 -16.71
C ALA A 13 -44.01 12.37 -16.68
N PHE A 14 -43.23 11.29 -16.80
CA PHE A 14 -43.70 9.93 -16.55
C PHE A 14 -43.59 9.64 -15.05
N PRO A 15 -44.68 9.23 -14.37
CA PRO A 15 -44.61 8.79 -12.99
C PRO A 15 -43.98 7.39 -12.93
N VAL A 16 -42.86 7.25 -12.23
CA VAL A 16 -42.32 5.94 -11.86
C VAL A 16 -43.16 5.40 -10.71
N LEU A 17 -44.01 4.41 -11.01
CA LEU A 17 -44.80 3.67 -10.03
C LEU A 17 -43.86 2.82 -9.15
N LEU A 18 -43.88 3.06 -7.84
CA LEU A 18 -43.34 2.17 -6.82
C LEU A 18 -44.31 1.01 -6.61
N LEU A 19 -43.91 -0.19 -7.03
CA LEU A 19 -44.59 -1.45 -6.67
C LEU A 19 -43.84 -2.10 -5.50
N VAL A 20 -44.39 -1.91 -4.30
CA VAL A 20 -44.04 -2.68 -3.10
C VAL A 20 -44.92 -3.92 -3.08
N ALA A 21 -44.33 -5.10 -3.31
CA ALA A 21 -45.00 -6.38 -3.09
C ALA A 21 -44.59 -6.94 -1.73
N ALA A 22 -45.51 -6.86 -0.77
CA ALA A 22 -45.43 -7.57 0.50
C ALA A 22 -46.10 -8.95 0.34
N LEU A 23 -45.38 -10.02 0.63
CA LEU A 23 -45.95 -11.35 0.86
C LEU A 23 -45.30 -11.93 2.12
N ALA A 24 -46.13 -12.08 3.15
CA ALA A 24 -45.82 -12.78 4.39
C ALA A 24 -46.61 -14.11 4.42
N ALA A 25 -46.01 -15.08 5.14
CA ALA A 25 -46.59 -16.25 5.81
C ALA A 25 -46.30 -17.66 5.22
N GLY A 26 -45.82 -18.52 6.14
CA GLY A 26 -45.75 -19.99 6.04
C GLY A 26 -44.34 -20.53 6.30
N CYS A 27 -43.86 -20.61 7.55
CA CYS A 27 -43.90 -21.78 8.46
C CYS A 27 -43.40 -23.09 7.80
N ASP A 28 -42.24 -23.64 8.19
CA ASP A 28 -42.11 -24.55 9.35
C ASP A 28 -40.74 -25.27 9.40
N ARG A 29 -40.40 -25.78 10.59
CA ARG A 29 -39.32 -26.75 10.97
C ARG A 29 -37.97 -26.19 11.45
N PRO A 30 -37.29 -26.92 12.37
CA PRO A 30 -37.65 -27.04 13.78
C PRO A 30 -36.50 -26.58 14.68
N ALA A 31 -36.84 -26.29 15.94
CA ALA A 31 -35.90 -25.93 16.99
C ALA A 31 -34.86 -27.04 17.24
N ALA A 32 -33.58 -26.69 17.19
CA ALA A 32 -32.50 -27.46 17.80
C ALA A 32 -32.42 -27.09 19.29
N PRO A 33 -32.26 -28.06 20.21
CA PRO A 33 -32.14 -27.76 21.63
C PRO A 33 -30.73 -27.25 21.94
N ALA A 34 -30.67 -26.22 22.78
CA ALA A 34 -29.48 -25.85 23.53
C ALA A 34 -29.33 -26.77 24.75
N ASP A 35 -28.09 -26.82 25.24
CA ASP A 35 -27.65 -27.29 26.55
C ASP A 35 -27.51 -28.81 26.79
N ALA A 36 -26.29 -29.28 26.57
CA ALA A 36 -25.63 -30.17 27.52
C ALA A 36 -24.11 -29.99 27.42
N TRP A 37 -23.54 -29.27 28.39
CA TRP A 37 -22.13 -29.32 28.72
C TRP A 37 -21.74 -30.77 29.03
N GLN A 38 -20.69 -31.27 28.40
CA GLN A 38 -20.05 -32.54 28.72
C GLN A 38 -18.67 -32.25 29.32
N ASP A 39 -18.52 -32.58 30.59
CA ASP A 39 -17.24 -32.62 31.32
C ASP A 39 -16.21 -33.51 30.60
N PRO A 40 -14.92 -33.13 30.58
CA PRO A 40 -13.84 -34.09 30.43
C PRO A 40 -13.32 -34.53 31.81
N SER A 41 -13.35 -35.83 32.09
CA SER A 41 -12.52 -36.48 33.11
C SER A 41 -12.29 -37.95 32.74
N PRO A 42 -11.23 -38.63 33.22
CA PRO A 42 -10.12 -38.16 34.05
C PRO A 42 -8.73 -38.36 33.43
N MET A 43 -7.73 -37.79 34.10
CA MET A 43 -6.31 -38.00 33.87
C MET A 43 -5.94 -39.47 34.08
N VAL A 44 -5.21 -40.07 33.14
CA VAL A 44 -4.55 -41.36 33.35
C VAL A 44 -3.14 -41.09 33.88
N THR A 45 -2.99 -41.38 35.16
CA THR A 45 -1.73 -41.53 35.88
C THR A 45 -0.95 -42.72 35.33
N ALA A 46 0.27 -42.49 34.84
CA ALA A 46 1.28 -43.53 34.68
C ALA A 46 2.34 -43.34 35.76
N THR A 47 2.25 -44.16 36.79
CA THR A 47 3.25 -44.37 37.84
C THR A 47 4.39 -45.20 37.28
N GLN A 48 5.66 -44.82 37.50
CA GLN A 48 6.76 -45.80 37.50
C GLN A 48 7.82 -45.46 38.58
N PRO A 49 8.38 -46.47 39.28
CA PRO A 49 8.93 -46.37 40.63
C PRO A 49 10.34 -45.78 40.80
N ALA A 50 10.64 -45.54 42.08
CA ALA A 50 11.84 -44.95 42.65
C ALA A 50 13.15 -45.76 42.49
N GLU A 51 14.21 -44.98 42.31
CA GLU A 51 15.64 -45.07 42.71
C GLU A 51 16.32 -46.42 43.03
N PRO A 52 17.63 -46.47 42.74
CA PRO A 52 18.55 -46.48 43.87
C PRO A 52 19.68 -45.45 43.79
N THR A 53 20.07 -45.03 44.99
CA THR A 53 21.20 -44.20 45.41
C THR A 53 22.56 -44.62 44.85
N ALA A 54 23.30 -43.65 44.32
CA ALA A 54 24.76 -43.61 44.42
C ALA A 54 25.28 -42.17 44.17
N SER A 55 25.96 -41.58 45.14
CA SER A 55 26.73 -40.34 44.96
C SER A 55 28.08 -40.64 44.33
N PRO A 56 28.53 -39.84 43.33
CA PRO A 56 29.93 -39.61 43.10
C PRO A 56 30.30 -38.13 43.32
N THR A 57 31.48 -37.98 43.91
CA THR A 57 32.32 -36.79 44.14
C THR A 57 32.33 -35.78 42.98
N PRO A 58 32.41 -34.45 43.24
CA PRO A 58 32.47 -33.46 42.16
C PRO A 58 33.79 -33.57 41.36
N PRO A 59 33.76 -33.64 40.02
CA PRO A 59 34.96 -33.40 39.23
C PRO A 59 35.23 -31.89 39.16
N ALA A 60 36.52 -31.57 39.13
CA ALA A 60 37.06 -30.22 39.02
C ALA A 60 36.49 -29.46 37.81
N ALA A 61 36.37 -28.13 37.98
CA ALA A 61 35.92 -27.19 36.97
C ALA A 61 36.63 -27.40 35.61
N SER A 62 35.92 -27.99 34.65
CA SER A 62 36.31 -27.98 33.25
C SER A 62 35.80 -26.67 32.64
N ALA A 63 36.72 -25.77 32.30
CA ALA A 63 36.42 -24.53 31.61
C ALA A 63 35.55 -24.82 30.36
N ALA A 64 34.37 -24.21 30.31
CA ALA A 64 33.52 -24.25 29.14
C ALA A 64 34.27 -23.62 27.95
N PRO A 65 34.24 -24.22 26.74
CA PRO A 65 34.80 -23.57 25.57
C PRO A 65 34.00 -22.29 25.32
N THR A 66 34.71 -21.17 25.21
CA THR A 66 34.14 -19.89 24.81
C THR A 66 33.45 -20.08 23.46
N ALA A 67 32.12 -20.08 23.45
CA ALA A 67 31.36 -20.15 22.20
C ALA A 67 31.69 -18.92 21.36
N THR A 68 32.49 -19.08 20.32
CA THR A 68 32.65 -18.09 19.26
C THR A 68 31.28 -17.88 18.62
N VAL A 69 30.67 -16.73 18.87
CA VAL A 69 29.43 -16.31 18.19
C VAL A 69 29.74 -16.23 16.69
N ALA A 70 29.29 -17.21 15.92
CA ALA A 70 29.39 -17.17 14.47
C ALA A 70 28.61 -15.92 13.98
N PRO A 71 29.17 -15.12 13.06
CA PRO A 71 28.47 -13.95 12.55
C PRO A 71 27.21 -14.40 11.81
N THR A 72 26.05 -13.87 12.21
CA THR A 72 24.79 -14.06 11.49
C THR A 72 24.98 -13.61 10.03
N PRO A 73 24.61 -14.42 9.02
CA PRO A 73 24.74 -14.00 7.64
C PRO A 73 23.91 -12.73 7.41
N SER A 74 24.60 -11.62 7.12
CA SER A 74 23.96 -10.36 6.77
C SER A 74 23.25 -10.52 5.43
N ARG A 75 21.94 -10.33 5.39
CA ARG A 75 21.15 -10.39 4.14
C ARG A 75 21.74 -9.39 3.15
N PRO A 76 21.97 -9.77 1.87
CA PRO A 76 22.45 -8.83 0.87
C PRO A 76 21.53 -7.60 0.81
N ALA A 77 22.13 -6.42 0.64
CA ALA A 77 21.38 -5.19 0.52
C ALA A 77 20.37 -5.29 -0.65
N PRO A 78 19.11 -4.83 -0.48
CA PRO A 78 18.12 -4.93 -1.55
C PRO A 78 18.58 -4.22 -2.83
N ARG A 79 18.23 -4.77 -3.99
CA ARG A 79 18.51 -4.12 -5.27
C ARG A 79 17.44 -3.06 -5.55
N ARG A 80 17.85 -1.87 -6.01
CA ARG A 80 16.96 -0.82 -6.48
C ARG A 80 17.17 -0.54 -7.98
N VAL A 81 16.10 -0.30 -8.70
CA VAL A 81 16.10 0.09 -10.12
C VAL A 81 15.31 1.36 -10.34
N PHE A 82 15.57 2.04 -11.45
CA PHE A 82 14.79 3.20 -11.87
C PHE A 82 13.32 2.81 -12.14
N PRO A 83 12.32 3.59 -11.68
CA PRO A 83 10.91 3.15 -11.65
C PRO A 83 10.20 3.14 -13.00
N VAL A 84 10.76 3.78 -14.04
CA VAL A 84 10.19 3.80 -15.40
C VAL A 84 11.20 3.22 -16.38
N ARG A 85 10.83 2.17 -17.10
CA ARG A 85 11.71 1.53 -18.09
C ARG A 85 11.48 2.13 -19.47
N ALA A 86 12.05 3.32 -19.71
CA ALA A 86 11.97 4.05 -20.96
C ALA A 86 13.36 4.62 -21.35
N GLY A 87 13.56 4.89 -22.64
CA GLY A 87 14.80 5.49 -23.15
C GLY A 87 14.91 7.00 -22.86
N ASN A 88 13.77 7.70 -22.86
CA ASN A 88 13.66 9.13 -22.62
C ASN A 88 12.82 9.37 -21.37
N VAL A 89 13.45 9.86 -20.31
CA VAL A 89 12.79 10.11 -19.03
C VAL A 89 13.39 11.34 -18.39
N ASP A 90 12.56 12.27 -17.92
CA ASP A 90 12.97 13.48 -17.21
C ASP A 90 12.19 13.63 -15.90
N TYR A 91 12.80 14.30 -14.92
CA TYR A 91 12.14 14.65 -13.66
C TYR A 91 12.81 15.87 -13.04
N HIS A 92 12.04 16.64 -12.28
CA HIS A 92 12.56 17.77 -11.55
C HIS A 92 13.07 17.33 -10.16
N PRO A 93 14.10 17.98 -9.57
CA PRO A 93 14.57 17.66 -8.22
C PRO A 93 13.52 17.83 -7.11
N THR A 94 12.46 18.59 -7.38
CA THR A 94 11.39 18.94 -6.46
C THR A 94 10.01 18.80 -7.11
N HIS A 95 8.96 18.96 -6.31
CA HIS A 95 7.55 18.84 -6.67
C HIS A 95 6.75 19.90 -5.88
N GLY A 96 5.63 20.34 -6.44
CA GLY A 96 4.78 21.37 -5.83
C GLY A 96 4.15 20.91 -4.51
N GLY A 97 4.40 21.65 -3.43
CA GLY A 97 3.67 21.54 -2.16
C GLY A 97 4.05 20.39 -1.22
N TYR A 98 4.79 19.36 -1.66
CA TYR A 98 5.27 18.27 -0.80
C TYR A 98 6.41 17.45 -1.44
N PRO A 99 7.19 16.70 -0.64
CA PRO A 99 8.22 15.80 -1.15
C PRO A 99 7.66 14.69 -2.05
N GLY A 100 8.17 14.66 -3.27
CA GLY A 100 7.77 13.75 -4.35
C GLY A 100 8.46 14.22 -5.63
N THR A 101 8.20 13.56 -6.76
CA THR A 101 8.57 14.08 -8.08
C THR A 101 7.73 13.42 -9.16
N ASP A 102 7.61 14.10 -10.30
CA ASP A 102 6.97 13.57 -11.48
C ASP A 102 8.04 13.14 -12.48
N VAL A 103 8.02 11.84 -12.81
CA VAL A 103 8.90 11.23 -13.81
C VAL A 103 8.15 11.24 -15.14
N PHE A 104 8.49 12.21 -15.99
CA PHE A 104 7.91 12.39 -17.32
C PHE A 104 8.45 11.33 -18.29
N ALA A 105 7.54 10.66 -18.96
CA ALA A 105 7.80 9.66 -19.98
C ALA A 105 6.55 9.54 -20.87
N ASP A 106 6.71 8.89 -22.02
CA ASP A 106 5.58 8.65 -22.91
C ASP A 106 4.49 7.80 -22.23
N CYS A 107 3.23 8.09 -22.55
CA CYS A 107 2.12 7.27 -22.07
C CYS A 107 2.30 5.82 -22.53
N GLY A 108 2.05 4.87 -21.62
CA GLY A 108 2.17 3.43 -21.91
C GLY A 108 3.53 2.82 -21.55
N GLU A 109 4.53 3.65 -21.23
CA GLU A 109 5.86 3.18 -20.80
C GLU A 109 5.77 2.32 -19.53
N PRO A 110 6.55 1.24 -19.39
CA PRO A 110 6.48 0.36 -18.24
C PRO A 110 6.90 1.04 -16.93
N VAL A 111 6.00 1.02 -15.95
CA VAL A 111 6.33 1.34 -14.55
C VAL A 111 6.68 0.04 -13.84
N VAL A 112 7.82 0.00 -13.16
CA VAL A 112 8.38 -1.21 -12.55
C VAL A 112 8.56 -1.08 -11.04
N ALA A 113 8.57 -2.20 -10.34
CA ALA A 113 8.92 -2.27 -8.93
C ALA A 113 10.38 -1.83 -8.75
N VAL A 114 10.59 -0.80 -7.93
CA VAL A 114 11.94 -0.28 -7.66
C VAL A 114 12.79 -1.33 -6.96
N THR A 115 12.22 -2.06 -6.01
CA THR A 115 12.92 -3.09 -5.24
C THR A 115 12.01 -4.30 -5.01
N ASP A 116 12.58 -5.38 -4.46
CA ASP A 116 11.82 -6.54 -4.02
C ASP A 116 10.90 -6.13 -2.86
N GLY A 117 9.67 -6.63 -2.85
CA GLY A 117 8.72 -6.24 -1.82
C GLY A 117 7.33 -6.82 -2.01
N VAL A 118 6.38 -6.27 -1.26
CA VAL A 118 4.97 -6.66 -1.28
C VAL A 118 4.11 -5.45 -1.64
N VAL A 119 3.21 -5.61 -2.59
CA VAL A 119 2.23 -4.57 -2.94
C VAL A 119 1.32 -4.33 -1.74
N LEU A 120 1.29 -3.09 -1.25
CA LEU A 120 0.41 -2.68 -0.15
C LEU A 120 -0.99 -2.35 -0.64
N GLU A 121 -1.07 -1.55 -1.70
CA GLU A 121 -2.32 -0.94 -2.15
C GLU A 121 -2.33 -0.85 -3.67
N VAL A 122 -3.51 -1.00 -4.23
CA VAL A 122 -3.77 -0.81 -5.66
C VAL A 122 -5.08 -0.03 -5.83
N SER A 123 -5.03 1.08 -6.56
CA SER A 123 -6.23 1.78 -7.03
C SER A 123 -6.42 1.48 -8.51
N ARG A 124 -7.45 0.70 -8.85
CA ARG A 124 -7.77 0.35 -10.26
C ARG A 124 -8.84 1.25 -10.89
N VAL A 125 -9.45 2.12 -10.09
CA VAL A 125 -10.56 2.97 -10.51
C VAL A 125 -10.14 4.42 -10.38
N ASP A 126 -10.21 5.16 -11.47
CA ASP A 126 -10.03 6.61 -11.43
C ASP A 126 -11.30 7.25 -10.86
N ARG A 127 -11.19 7.71 -9.60
CA ARG A 127 -12.29 8.37 -8.87
C ARG A 127 -12.10 9.89 -8.80
N PHE A 128 -11.13 10.43 -9.53
CA PHE A 128 -10.86 11.86 -9.49
C PHE A 128 -12.00 12.65 -10.11
N ASP A 129 -12.50 13.62 -9.34
CA ASP A 129 -13.36 14.69 -9.83
C ASP A 129 -12.73 16.01 -9.38
N LYS A 130 -12.49 16.91 -10.33
CA LYS A 130 -11.98 18.25 -10.07
C LYS A 130 -12.87 19.08 -9.14
N ARG A 131 -14.16 18.73 -9.04
CA ARG A 131 -15.14 19.34 -8.12
C ARG A 131 -15.25 18.60 -6.79
N GLY A 132 -14.67 17.42 -6.69
CA GLY A 132 -14.68 16.58 -5.50
C GLY A 132 -13.56 16.93 -4.51
N PRO A 133 -13.43 16.16 -3.41
CA PRO A 133 -12.34 16.34 -2.46
C PRO A 133 -10.99 16.09 -3.13
N LEU A 134 -10.12 17.09 -3.09
CA LEU A 134 -8.73 16.96 -3.51
C LEU A 134 -7.93 16.20 -2.46
N GLY A 135 -6.97 15.40 -2.92
CA GLY A 135 -6.05 14.63 -2.07
C GLY A 135 -6.24 13.13 -2.24
N PRO A 136 -7.25 12.50 -1.62
CA PRO A 136 -7.41 11.04 -1.64
C PRO A 136 -7.49 10.45 -3.05
N ASN A 137 -8.20 11.14 -3.95
CA ASN A 137 -8.47 10.67 -5.32
C ASN A 137 -7.50 11.25 -6.36
N ASN A 138 -6.56 12.12 -5.99
CA ASN A 138 -5.68 12.79 -6.96
C ASN A 138 -4.79 11.82 -7.74
N GLY A 139 -4.43 10.67 -7.17
CA GLY A 139 -3.53 9.71 -7.81
C GLY A 139 -4.13 8.91 -8.97
N GLY A 140 -5.46 8.89 -9.15
CA GLY A 140 -6.10 8.04 -10.16
C GLY A 140 -5.76 6.56 -9.96
N LEU A 141 -5.28 5.91 -11.03
CA LEU A 141 -4.74 4.56 -10.93
C LEU A 141 -3.35 4.60 -10.30
N SER A 142 -3.13 3.77 -9.28
CA SER A 142 -1.90 3.80 -8.50
C SER A 142 -1.55 2.45 -7.89
N VAL A 143 -0.26 2.27 -7.60
CA VAL A 143 0.30 1.13 -6.88
C VAL A 143 1.19 1.66 -5.76
N SER A 144 1.04 1.08 -4.57
CA SER A 144 1.96 1.27 -3.46
C SER A 144 2.68 -0.03 -3.15
N LEU A 145 4.00 0.01 -3.12
CA LEU A 145 4.89 -1.12 -2.85
C LEU A 145 5.61 -0.90 -1.52
N LEU A 146 5.51 -1.86 -0.59
CA LEU A 146 6.41 -1.93 0.55
C LEU A 146 7.64 -2.72 0.14
N GLY A 147 8.77 -2.03 0.03
CA GLY A 147 10.05 -2.69 -0.19
C GLY A 147 10.46 -3.53 1.02
N ASP A 148 11.26 -4.55 0.76
CA ASP A 148 11.91 -5.37 1.79
C ASP A 148 12.85 -4.60 2.71
N ASP A 149 13.17 -3.37 2.32
CA ASP A 149 13.94 -2.41 3.10
C ASP A 149 13.08 -1.53 4.01
N GLY A 150 11.77 -1.76 4.04
CA GLY A 150 10.81 -1.04 4.89
C GLY A 150 10.34 0.30 4.31
N VAL A 151 10.81 0.70 3.12
CA VAL A 151 10.37 1.93 2.46
C VAL A 151 9.14 1.65 1.61
N ARG A 152 8.17 2.56 1.66
CA ARG A 152 7.04 2.57 0.74
C ARG A 152 7.40 3.37 -0.52
N TYR A 153 7.26 2.70 -1.66
CA TYR A 153 7.43 3.24 -3.00
C TYR A 153 6.05 3.40 -3.64
N TYR A 154 5.65 4.63 -3.92
CA TYR A 154 4.34 4.94 -4.47
C TYR A 154 4.44 5.44 -5.90
N GLY A 155 3.58 4.92 -6.77
CA GLY A 155 3.46 5.32 -8.17
C GLY A 155 2.01 5.57 -8.55
N SER A 156 1.69 6.72 -9.13
CA SER A 156 0.33 7.08 -9.54
C SER A 156 0.24 7.68 -10.93
N HIS A 157 -0.98 8.07 -11.32
CA HIS A 157 -1.35 8.51 -12.67
C HIS A 157 -1.23 7.42 -13.73
N LEU A 158 -1.26 6.15 -13.34
CA LEU A 158 -1.05 5.04 -14.27
C LEU A 158 -2.17 4.97 -15.31
N SER A 159 -1.86 4.50 -16.52
CA SER A 159 -2.89 4.22 -17.54
C SER A 159 -3.48 2.82 -17.37
N ALA A 160 -2.68 1.90 -16.83
CA ALA A 160 -3.07 0.54 -16.51
C ALA A 160 -2.19 -0.02 -15.40
N ILE A 161 -2.74 -0.97 -14.65
CA ILE A 161 -2.02 -1.79 -13.66
C ILE A 161 -1.96 -3.20 -14.21
N THR A 162 -0.78 -3.80 -14.20
CA THR A 162 -0.53 -5.15 -14.72
C THR A 162 -1.45 -6.17 -14.02
N SER A 163 -1.91 -7.18 -14.76
CA SER A 163 -2.69 -8.27 -14.17
C SER A 163 -1.88 -9.00 -13.09
N GLY A 164 -2.55 -9.43 -12.02
CA GLY A 164 -1.91 -10.09 -10.88
C GLY A 164 -1.09 -9.17 -9.97
N VAL A 165 -1.01 -7.87 -10.26
CA VAL A 165 -0.45 -6.88 -9.31
C VAL A 165 -1.58 -6.42 -8.40
N ASP A 166 -1.77 -7.14 -7.30
CA ASP A 166 -2.81 -6.88 -6.29
C ASP A 166 -2.21 -6.75 -4.88
N ALA A 167 -2.95 -6.18 -3.94
CA ALA A 167 -2.49 -6.06 -2.56
C ALA A 167 -2.11 -7.44 -1.98
N GLY A 168 -0.99 -7.51 -1.28
CA GLY A 168 -0.41 -8.76 -0.75
C GLY A 168 0.48 -9.51 -1.74
N VAL A 169 0.51 -9.14 -3.03
CA VAL A 169 1.34 -9.82 -4.02
C VAL A 169 2.81 -9.44 -3.85
N ARG A 170 3.67 -10.46 -3.84
CA ARG A 170 5.12 -10.34 -3.87
C ARG A 170 5.60 -9.93 -5.26
N VAL A 171 6.51 -8.96 -5.32
CA VAL A 171 7.14 -8.51 -6.57
C VAL A 171 8.65 -8.47 -6.45
N ARG A 172 9.33 -8.52 -7.60
CA ARG A 172 10.79 -8.39 -7.71
C ARG A 172 11.20 -7.07 -8.33
N ALA A 173 12.38 -6.56 -7.98
CA ALA A 173 12.96 -5.36 -8.58
C ALA A 173 12.99 -5.46 -10.12
N GLY A 174 12.35 -4.53 -10.81
CA GLY A 174 12.22 -4.50 -12.27
C GLY A 174 10.96 -5.19 -12.82
N GLN A 175 10.20 -5.91 -11.99
CA GLN A 175 8.90 -6.47 -12.38
C GLN A 175 7.93 -5.34 -12.73
N GLN A 176 7.22 -5.47 -13.84
CA GLN A 176 6.27 -4.45 -14.28
C GLN A 176 5.02 -4.40 -13.40
N LEU A 177 4.75 -3.23 -12.84
CA LEU A 177 3.59 -2.95 -12.00
C LEU A 177 2.43 -2.34 -12.78
N GLY A 178 2.75 -1.57 -13.82
CA GLY A 178 1.75 -0.91 -14.64
C GLY A 178 2.38 -0.15 -15.80
N LYS A 179 1.69 0.89 -16.23
CA LYS A 179 2.09 1.74 -17.35
C LYS A 179 1.90 3.21 -17.01
N VAL A 180 2.84 4.05 -17.44
CA VAL A 180 2.74 5.51 -17.36
C VAL A 180 1.44 5.96 -18.01
N GLY A 181 0.78 6.95 -17.42
CA GLY A 181 -0.49 7.45 -17.89
C GLY A 181 -0.75 8.87 -17.43
N ARG A 182 -2.04 9.21 -17.36
CA ARG A 182 -2.54 10.54 -17.02
C ARG A 182 -3.85 10.50 -16.23
N THR A 183 -4.12 9.39 -15.54
CA THR A 183 -5.33 9.25 -14.71
C THR A 183 -5.22 10.12 -13.46
N GLY A 184 -6.34 10.46 -12.84
CA GLY A 184 -6.37 11.34 -11.67
C GLY A 184 -6.11 12.80 -12.02
N ASN A 185 -5.55 13.55 -11.07
CA ASN A 185 -5.25 14.97 -11.20
C ASN A 185 -3.91 15.20 -11.94
N ALA A 186 -3.75 14.59 -13.12
CA ALA A 186 -2.51 14.64 -13.90
C ALA A 186 -2.46 15.78 -14.94
N ASN A 187 -3.48 16.65 -14.97
CA ASN A 187 -3.64 17.72 -15.98
C ASN A 187 -3.51 17.24 -17.44
N ASN A 188 -3.91 15.99 -17.71
CA ASN A 188 -3.80 15.34 -19.01
C ASN A 188 -2.35 15.20 -19.55
N VAL A 189 -1.34 15.29 -18.68
CA VAL A 189 0.08 15.09 -19.02
C VAL A 189 0.54 13.69 -18.61
N CYS A 190 1.24 12.98 -19.50
CA CYS A 190 1.77 11.65 -19.20
C CYS A 190 2.98 11.73 -18.25
N HIS A 191 2.86 11.14 -17.06
CA HIS A 191 3.96 11.03 -16.11
C HIS A 191 3.67 9.95 -15.05
N LEU A 192 4.72 9.53 -14.34
CA LEU A 192 4.61 8.81 -13.08
C LEU A 192 4.86 9.80 -11.95
N HIS A 193 3.83 10.10 -11.15
CA HIS A 193 4.10 10.69 -9.84
C HIS A 193 4.73 9.62 -8.94
N PHE A 194 5.89 9.93 -8.38
CA PHE A 194 6.71 9.00 -7.61
C PHE A 194 6.97 9.53 -6.20
N GLY A 195 6.55 8.75 -5.19
CA GLY A 195 6.63 9.11 -3.78
C GLY A 195 7.45 8.10 -2.97
N LEU A 196 8.23 8.62 -2.01
CA LEU A 196 8.95 7.82 -1.02
C LEU A 196 8.44 8.17 0.38
N SER A 197 8.06 7.15 1.15
CA SER A 197 7.48 7.35 2.48
C SER A 197 7.65 6.13 3.39
N PRO A 198 7.44 6.27 4.72
CA PRO A 198 7.22 5.10 5.56
C PRO A 198 5.83 4.50 5.29
N LYS A 199 5.64 3.24 5.68
CA LYS A 199 4.30 2.67 5.86
C LYS A 199 3.77 3.09 7.22
N CYS A 200 2.59 3.70 7.24
CA CYS A 200 1.81 3.91 8.45
C CYS A 200 0.68 2.88 8.56
N SER A 201 0.12 2.73 9.76
CA SER A 201 -0.85 1.67 10.12
C SER A 201 -2.28 1.94 9.65
N GLY A 202 -2.59 3.16 9.19
CA GLY A 202 -3.91 3.52 8.67
C GLY A 202 -4.14 2.95 7.26
N HIS A 203 -5.40 2.59 6.96
CA HIS A 203 -5.82 2.13 5.63
C HIS A 203 -5.98 3.27 4.60
N ASP A 204 -5.92 4.54 5.03
CA ASP A 204 -6.01 5.71 4.16
C ASP A 204 -5.09 6.83 4.67
N ASP A 205 -3.80 6.74 4.33
CA ASP A 205 -2.76 7.71 4.69
C ASP A 205 -2.23 8.46 3.45
N TRP A 206 -3.14 8.82 2.52
CA TRP A 206 -2.79 9.39 1.21
C TRP A 206 -1.81 10.58 1.27
N TRP A 207 -1.85 11.38 2.34
CA TRP A 207 -0.97 12.54 2.54
C TRP A 207 0.49 12.17 2.82
N ILE A 208 0.72 10.97 3.38
CA ILE A 208 2.04 10.36 3.60
C ILE A 208 2.43 9.54 2.36
N ARG A 209 1.49 8.75 1.83
CA ARG A 209 1.69 7.82 0.71
C ARG A 209 2.28 8.49 -0.52
N ARG A 210 1.77 9.67 -0.86
CA ARG A 210 2.26 10.51 -1.97
C ARG A 210 3.73 10.94 -1.84
N GLY A 211 4.32 10.86 -0.65
CA GLY A 211 5.73 11.11 -0.43
C GLY A 211 5.99 12.12 0.68
N VAL A 212 7.07 11.85 1.42
CA VAL A 212 7.60 12.71 2.50
C VAL A 212 9.12 12.86 2.44
N VAL A 213 9.77 12.19 1.48
CA VAL A 213 11.19 12.27 1.15
C VAL A 213 11.36 12.63 -0.32
N TRP A 214 12.29 13.53 -0.64
CA TRP A 214 12.56 13.97 -2.01
C TRP A 214 13.21 12.83 -2.82
N PRO A 215 12.58 12.34 -3.92
CA PRO A 215 13.10 11.16 -4.62
C PRO A 215 14.35 11.41 -5.46
N ALA A 216 14.61 12.65 -5.87
CA ALA A 216 15.60 12.98 -6.90
C ALA A 216 17.03 12.46 -6.62
N PRO A 217 17.60 12.54 -5.40
CA PRO A 217 18.92 11.98 -5.13
C PRO A 217 19.01 10.46 -5.35
N TYR A 218 17.91 9.75 -5.12
CA TYR A 218 17.80 8.31 -5.31
C TYR A 218 17.60 7.95 -6.78
N LEU A 219 16.69 8.65 -7.45
CA LEU A 219 16.49 8.54 -8.90
C LEU A 219 17.78 8.81 -9.68
N ASN A 220 18.56 9.82 -9.29
CA ASN A 220 19.86 10.13 -9.88
C ASN A 220 20.85 8.96 -9.78
N SER A 221 20.80 8.23 -8.66
CA SER A 221 21.62 7.04 -8.45
C SER A 221 21.13 5.88 -9.31
N TRP A 222 19.84 5.53 -9.21
CA TRP A 222 19.28 4.37 -9.88
C TRP A 222 19.29 4.49 -11.40
N ARG A 223 19.12 5.71 -11.94
CA ARG A 223 19.25 6.00 -13.38
C ARG A 223 20.63 5.63 -13.92
N LYS A 224 21.67 5.74 -13.10
CA LYS A 224 23.07 5.41 -13.44
C LYS A 224 23.47 3.98 -13.04
N GLY A 225 22.49 3.14 -12.68
CA GLY A 225 22.74 1.79 -12.18
C GLY A 225 23.26 1.71 -10.74
N GLY A 226 23.27 2.82 -10.00
CA GLY A 226 23.61 2.84 -8.57
C GLY A 226 22.50 2.27 -7.70
N ASN A 227 22.80 2.07 -6.41
CA ASN A 227 21.89 1.44 -5.45
C ASN A 227 21.67 2.29 -4.17
N ARG A 228 21.64 3.62 -4.29
CA ARG A 228 21.46 4.52 -3.13
C ARG A 228 20.15 4.20 -2.40
N SER A 229 20.24 4.05 -1.08
CA SER A 229 19.11 3.62 -0.23
C SER A 229 18.41 4.80 0.44
N PRO A 230 17.06 4.92 0.35
CA PRO A 230 16.28 5.96 1.03
C PRO A 230 15.95 5.62 2.50
N VAL A 231 16.31 4.43 2.98
CA VAL A 231 15.93 3.92 4.30
C VAL A 231 16.30 4.89 5.43
N ALA A 232 17.51 5.42 5.43
CA ALA A 232 17.98 6.29 6.51
C ALA A 232 17.15 7.58 6.60
N GLU A 233 16.84 8.20 5.46
CA GLU A 233 16.06 9.45 5.42
C GLU A 233 14.59 9.19 5.77
N VAL A 234 13.99 8.14 5.22
CA VAL A 234 12.61 7.73 5.55
C VAL A 234 12.47 7.40 7.03
N THR A 235 13.43 6.67 7.60
CA THR A 235 13.45 6.32 9.03
C THR A 235 13.65 7.56 9.90
N ALA A 236 14.53 8.48 9.51
CA ALA A 236 14.72 9.73 10.24
C ALA A 236 13.44 10.57 10.23
N TRP A 237 12.76 10.66 9.09
CA TRP A 237 11.46 11.32 8.99
C TRP A 237 10.43 10.64 9.90
N GLN A 238 10.30 9.31 9.84
CA GLN A 238 9.32 8.59 10.65
C GLN A 238 9.58 8.72 12.15
N ARG A 239 10.83 8.70 12.61
CA ARG A 239 11.16 8.93 14.03
C ARG A 239 10.78 10.33 14.49
N LYS A 240 10.91 11.34 13.62
CA LYS A 240 10.59 12.72 13.93
C LYS A 240 9.08 13.00 13.91
N HIS A 241 8.35 12.38 12.99
CA HIS A 241 6.97 12.73 12.69
C HIS A 241 5.94 11.66 13.11
N GLY A 242 6.38 10.45 13.44
CA GLY A 242 5.52 9.30 13.69
C GLY A 242 4.66 8.98 12.47
N CYS A 243 3.37 8.74 12.73
CA CYS A 243 2.32 8.61 11.71
C CYS A 243 1.28 9.71 11.95
N PRO A 244 1.46 10.91 11.37
CA PRO A 244 0.56 12.04 11.61
C PRO A 244 -0.86 11.72 11.13
N ALA A 245 -1.86 12.24 11.84
CA ALA A 245 -3.26 12.15 11.44
C ALA A 245 -3.51 12.83 10.08
N SER A 246 -4.65 12.51 9.46
CA SER A 246 -5.06 13.16 8.20
C SER A 246 -5.01 14.67 8.36
N PRO A 247 -4.48 15.42 7.37
CA PRO A 247 -4.74 16.84 7.32
C PRO A 247 -6.26 17.00 7.33
N GLY A 248 -6.78 17.70 8.35
CA GLY A 248 -8.20 17.99 8.43
C GLY A 248 -8.63 18.68 7.14
N ARG A 249 -9.89 18.52 6.73
CA ARG A 249 -10.47 19.45 5.77
C ARG A 249 -10.27 20.82 6.40
N SER A 250 -9.45 21.69 5.81
CA SER A 250 -9.47 23.10 6.20
C SER A 250 -10.94 23.50 6.20
N ALA A 251 -11.44 23.92 7.36
CA ALA A 251 -12.75 24.53 7.42
C ALA A 251 -12.73 25.66 6.40
N ALA A 252 -13.54 25.54 5.35
CA ALA A 252 -13.94 26.70 4.58
C ALA A 252 -14.72 27.58 5.56
N GLY A 253 -14.05 28.59 6.11
CA GLY A 253 -14.57 29.43 7.17
C GLY A 253 -13.61 30.58 7.43
N GLY A 254 -13.83 31.68 6.70
CA GLY A 254 -13.11 32.94 6.76
C GLY A 254 -13.60 33.84 5.65
#